data_AF-A0A9E6RBY1-F1
#
_entry.id   AF-A0A9E6RBY1-F1
#
_cell.length_a   1.000
_cell.length_b   1.000
_cell.length_c   1.000
_cell.angle_alpha   90.00
_cell.angle_beta   90.00
_cell.angle_gamma   90.00
#
_symmetry.space_group_name_H-M   'P 1'
#
loop_
_entity.id
_entity.type
_entity.pdbx_description
1 polymer ?
#
loop_
_entity_poly.entity_id
_entity_poly.type
_entity_poly.pdbx_seq_one_letter_code
_entity_poly.pdbx_strand_id
1 'polypeptide(L)'
;MIEAVVGEIARRNEDLGSAERIATPSPMTIHRRIAEHPFYRTLRLRIGKRAADQMMKPLKVAPEATRPLETIIIDHTKIDDWMLFEDQTSLPCGGRPG
;
A
#
# COMPACT_ATOMS: atom_id res chain seq x y z
N MET A 1 2.35 0.19 10.85
CA MET A 1 1.69 1.52 10.84
C MET A 1 2.26 2.39 11.94
N ILE A 2 2.09 2.03 13.21
CA ILE A 2 2.79 2.69 14.32
C ILE A 2 4.31 2.67 14.07
N GLU A 3 4.88 1.51 13.77
CA GLU A 3 6.31 1.37 13.44
C GLU A 3 6.76 2.25 12.26
N ALA A 4 5.89 2.51 11.28
CA ALA A 4 6.21 3.36 10.13
C ALA A 4 6.23 4.85 10.54
N VAL A 5 5.28 5.29 11.37
CA VAL A 5 5.24 6.64 11.92
C VAL A 5 6.42 6.86 12.88
N VAL A 6 6.71 5.88 13.75
CA VAL A 6 7.85 5.90 14.66
C VAL A 6 9.17 5.92 13.88
N GLY A 7 9.28 5.09 12.83
CA GLY A 7 10.45 5.06 11.95
C GLY A 7 10.66 6.35 11.17
N GLU A 8 9.59 7.00 10.69
CA GLU A 8 9.68 8.33 10.05
C GLU A 8 10.16 9.40 11.05
N ILE A 9 9.65 9.39 12.27
CA ILE A 9 10.08 10.32 13.33
C ILE A 9 11.54 10.07 13.70
N ALA A 10 11.95 8.80 13.81
CA ALA A 10 13.33 8.42 14.08
C ALA A 10 14.27 8.94 12.97
N ARG A 11 13.92 8.69 11.69
CA ARG A 11 14.70 9.16 10.54
C ARG A 11 14.82 10.68 10.52
N ARG A 12 13.73 11.41 10.76
CA ARG A 12 13.79 12.90 10.82
C ARG A 12 14.65 13.39 11.97
N ASN A 13 14.67 12.66 13.10
CA ASN A 13 15.49 13.00 14.25
C ASN A 13 16.98 12.71 14.06
N GLU A 14 17.37 11.95 13.03
CA GLU A 14 18.79 11.72 12.69
C GLU A 14 19.45 13.02 12.21
N ASP A 15 18.70 13.84 11.47
CA ASP A 15 19.17 15.11 10.92
C ASP A 15 18.99 16.31 11.87
N LEU A 16 18.34 16.13 13.03
CA LEU A 16 17.98 17.19 13.97
C LEU A 16 18.89 17.20 15.21
N GLY A 17 19.23 18.41 15.67
CA GLY A 17 19.92 18.60 16.95
C GLY A 17 19.08 18.10 18.13
N SER A 18 19.71 17.76 19.26
CA SER A 18 19.03 17.18 20.43
C SER A 18 17.84 18.01 20.95
N ALA A 19 17.90 19.33 20.80
CA ALA A 19 16.83 20.26 21.18
C ALA A 19 15.66 20.31 20.18
N GLU A 20 15.87 19.86 18.95
CA GLU A 20 14.90 19.95 17.85
C GLU A 20 14.22 18.60 17.56
N ARG A 21 14.64 17.54 18.27
CA ARG A 21 14.08 16.20 18.10
C ARG A 21 12.58 16.19 18.38
N ILE A 22 11.85 15.59 17.45
CA ILE A 22 10.42 15.39 17.52
C ILE A 22 10.14 14.22 18.48
N ALA A 23 9.31 14.46 19.48
CA ALA A 23 8.90 13.40 20.40
C ALA A 23 8.00 12.37 19.70
N THR A 24 8.28 11.09 19.93
CA THR A 24 7.47 10.00 19.38
C THR A 24 6.13 9.91 20.14
N PRO A 25 4.98 10.08 19.46
CA PRO A 25 3.67 9.99 20.10
C PRO A 25 3.33 8.55 20.48
N SER A 26 2.45 8.38 21.48
CA SER A 26 2.00 7.05 21.88
C SER A 26 1.23 6.32 20.77
N PRO A 27 1.25 4.97 20.74
CA PRO A 27 0.48 4.17 19.78
C PRO A 27 -0.99 4.56 19.68
N MET A 28 -1.65 4.80 20.81
CA MET A 28 -3.04 5.26 20.86
C MET A 28 -3.23 6.63 20.20
N THR A 29 -2.28 7.55 20.38
CA THR A 29 -2.34 8.88 19.77
C THR A 29 -2.28 8.79 18.25
N ILE A 30 -1.43 7.92 17.71
CA ILE A 30 -1.32 7.67 16.27
C ILE A 30 -2.64 7.12 15.72
N HIS A 31 -3.21 6.11 16.37
CA HIS A 31 -4.50 5.54 15.96
C HIS A 31 -5.65 6.56 15.98
N ARG A 32 -5.74 7.38 17.03
CA ARG A 32 -6.75 8.43 17.14
C ARG A 32 -6.64 9.44 16.00
N ARG A 33 -5.42 9.94 15.72
CA ARG A 33 -5.16 10.90 14.63
C ARG A 33 -5.56 10.36 13.26
N ILE A 34 -5.35 9.07 13.00
CA ILE A 34 -5.75 8.43 11.75
C ILE A 34 -7.28 8.31 11.65
N ALA A 35 -7.94 7.94 12.75
CA ALA A 35 -9.41 7.85 12.79
C ALA A 35 -10.09 9.22 12.59
N GLU A 36 -9.47 10.29 13.07
CA GLU A 36 -9.90 11.68 12.92
C GLU A 36 -9.61 12.25 11.53
N HIS A 37 -8.78 11.58 10.72
CA HIS A 37 -8.39 12.08 9.40
C HIS A 37 -9.60 12.09 8.44
N PRO A 38 -9.92 13.23 7.79
CA PRO A 38 -11.10 13.36 6.93
C PRO A 38 -11.17 12.30 5.83
N PHE A 39 -10.03 11.98 5.21
CA PHE A 39 -9.96 10.96 4.16
C PHE A 39 -10.29 9.55 4.67
N TYR A 40 -9.81 9.15 5.86
CA TYR A 40 -10.16 7.85 6.45
C TYR A 40 -11.65 7.79 6.79
N ARG A 41 -12.20 8.88 7.35
CA ARG A 41 -13.63 8.99 7.64
C ARG A 41 -14.48 8.84 6.37
N THR A 42 -14.11 9.53 5.28
CA THR A 42 -14.79 9.43 3.98
C THR A 42 -14.71 8.01 3.40
N LEU A 43 -13.53 7.39 3.43
CA LEU A 43 -13.34 6.00 3.00
C LEU A 43 -14.20 5.04 3.82
N ARG A 44 -14.14 5.13 5.15
CA ARG A 44 -14.91 4.26 6.05
C ARG A 44 -16.42 4.38 5.80
N LEU A 45 -16.94 5.58 5.54
CA LEU A 45 -18.35 5.79 5.22
C LEU A 45 -18.73 5.17 3.86
N ARG A 46 -17.84 5.22 2.88
CA ARG A 46 -18.10 4.74 1.52
C ARG A 46 -17.98 3.23 1.35
N ILE A 47 -16.98 2.60 1.96
CA ILE A 47 -16.63 1.19 1.73
C ILE A 47 -16.68 0.32 3.00
N GLY A 48 -17.08 0.89 4.13
CA GLY A 48 -17.11 0.21 5.41
C GLY A 48 -15.74 0.12 6.08
N LYS A 49 -15.75 -0.18 7.38
CA LYS A 49 -14.56 -0.17 8.24
C LYS A 49 -13.47 -1.14 7.75
N ARG A 50 -13.84 -2.40 7.50
CA ARG A 50 -12.87 -3.46 7.15
C ARG A 50 -12.09 -3.13 5.88
N ALA A 51 -12.77 -2.62 4.85
CA ALA A 51 -12.14 -2.28 3.58
C ALA A 51 -11.29 -1.00 3.69
N ALA A 52 -11.76 0.02 4.42
CA ALA A 52 -10.98 1.22 4.70
C ALA A 52 -9.70 0.91 5.48
N ASP A 53 -9.77 0.01 6.47
CA ASP A 53 -8.62 -0.45 7.25
C ASP A 53 -7.59 -1.20 6.37
N GLN A 54 -8.05 -1.96 5.36
CA GLN A 54 -7.16 -2.64 4.40
C GLN A 54 -6.48 -1.66 3.43
N MET A 55 -7.22 -0.70 2.88
CA MET A 55 -6.67 0.28 1.93
C MET A 55 -5.69 1.25 2.59
N MET A 56 -5.95 1.61 3.84
CA MET A 56 -5.10 2.52 4.61
C MET A 56 -4.05 1.76 5.44
N LYS A 57 -4.00 0.43 5.32
CA LYS A 57 -2.92 -0.36 5.88
C LYS A 57 -1.65 0.05 5.14
N PRO A 58 -0.60 0.53 5.85
CA PRO A 58 0.64 0.86 5.19
C PRO A 58 1.15 -0.41 4.52
N LEU A 59 1.30 -0.32 3.19
CA LEU A 59 2.02 -1.30 2.41
C LEU A 59 3.41 -1.42 3.05
N LYS A 60 3.83 -2.65 3.33
CA LYS A 60 5.24 -2.87 3.69
C LYS A 60 6.05 -2.32 2.52
N VAL A 61 6.93 -1.36 2.81
CA VAL A 61 7.86 -0.82 1.82
C VAL A 61 8.58 -2.03 1.21
N ALA A 62 8.43 -2.21 -0.09
CA ALA A 62 9.19 -3.24 -0.79
C ALA A 62 10.68 -2.91 -0.63
N PRO A 63 11.54 -3.90 -0.36
CA PRO A 63 12.99 -3.65 -0.25
C PRO A 63 13.49 -2.92 -1.50
N GLU A 64 14.42 -1.99 -1.31
CA GLU A 64 15.00 -1.21 -2.40
C GLU A 64 15.88 -2.12 -3.27
N ALA A 65 15.61 -2.18 -4.57
CA ALA A 65 16.42 -2.92 -5.53
C ALA A 65 17.60 -2.05 -5.98
N THR A 66 18.82 -2.56 -5.80
CA THR A 66 20.09 -1.93 -6.19
C THR A 66 20.59 -2.40 -7.56
N ARG A 67 20.03 -3.50 -8.09
CA ARG A 67 20.42 -4.11 -9.37
C ARG A 67 19.20 -4.49 -10.22
N PRO A 68 19.34 -4.54 -11.55
CA PRO A 68 18.31 -5.11 -12.42
C PRO A 68 17.94 -6.54 -11.97
N LEU A 69 16.63 -6.85 -11.97
CA LEU A 69 16.05 -8.15 -11.59
C LEU A 69 16.16 -8.55 -10.11
N GLU A 70 16.57 -7.64 -9.23
CA GLU A 70 16.63 -7.90 -7.78
C GLU A 70 15.24 -7.91 -7.11
N THR A 71 14.24 -7.27 -7.74
CA THR A 71 12.84 -7.32 -7.32
C THR A 71 11.96 -7.62 -8.53
N ILE A 72 11.01 -8.54 -8.34
CA ILE A 72 10.00 -8.90 -9.34
C ILE A 72 8.63 -8.55 -8.76
N ILE A 73 7.90 -7.67 -9.44
CA ILE A 73 6.52 -7.35 -9.11
C ILE A 73 5.64 -8.31 -9.90
N ILE A 74 4.86 -9.14 -9.20
CA ILE A 74 3.89 -10.03 -9.80
C ILE A 74 2.51 -9.42 -9.60
N ASP A 75 1.99 -8.74 -10.62
CA ASP A 75 0.61 -8.27 -10.62
C ASP A 75 -0.32 -9.37 -11.13
N HIS A 76 -1.38 -9.66 -10.37
CA HIS A 76 -2.42 -10.59 -10.78
C HIS A 76 -3.63 -9.77 -11.22
N THR A 77 -3.55 -9.20 -12.42
CA THR A 77 -4.72 -8.61 -13.05
C THR A 77 -5.69 -9.74 -13.41
N LYS A 78 -6.90 -9.73 -12.85
CA LYS A 78 -7.97 -10.60 -13.31
C LYS A 78 -8.42 -10.11 -14.68
N ILE A 79 -8.36 -10.99 -15.68
CA ILE A 79 -8.99 -10.75 -16.97
C ILE A 79 -10.41 -11.31 -16.83
N ASP A 80 -11.42 -10.42 -16.86
CA ASP A 80 -12.83 -10.77 -16.74
C ASP A 80 -13.43 -11.29 -18.08
N ASP A 81 -12.60 -11.42 -19.12
CA ASP A 81 -12.99 -11.85 -20.47
C ASP A 81 -12.61 -13.30 -20.78
N TRP A 82 -13.41 -13.95 -21.63
CA TRP A 82 -13.09 -15.25 -22.20
C TRP A 82 -11.95 -15.08 -23.22
N MET A 83 -10.81 -15.69 -22.92
CA MET A 83 -9.69 -15.77 -23.85
C MET A 83 -9.81 -17.07 -24.63
N LEU A 84 -10.09 -16.97 -25.93
CA LEU A 84 -10.19 -18.10 -26.83
C LEU A 84 -8.77 -18.48 -27.28
N PHE A 85 -8.43 -19.76 -27.15
CA PHE A 85 -7.16 -20.31 -27.62
C PHE A 85 -7.43 -21.31 -28.74
N GLU A 86 -6.55 -21.35 -29.74
CA GLU A 86 -6.56 -22.41 -30.73
C GLU A 86 -5.92 -23.68 -30.13
N ASP A 87 -6.64 -24.80 -30.15
CA ASP A 87 -6.22 -26.04 -29.49
C ASP A 87 -4.85 -26.59 -29.97
N GLN A 88 -4.49 -26.38 -31.24
CA GLN A 88 -3.27 -26.96 -31.81
C GLN A 88 -2.01 -26.14 -31.53
N THR A 89 -2.15 -24.82 -31.45
CA THR A 89 -1.01 -23.90 -31.33
C THR A 89 -0.93 -23.24 -29.96
N SER A 90 -2.01 -23.33 -29.17
CA SER A 90 -2.21 -22.58 -27.92
C SER A 90 -2.02 -21.08 -28.09
N LEU A 91 -2.14 -20.56 -29.31
CA LEU A 91 -2.06 -19.13 -29.57
C LEU A 91 -3.39 -18.46 -29.23
N PRO A 92 -3.36 -17.25 -28.67
CA PRO A 92 -4.57 -16.51 -28.38
C PRO A 92 -5.24 -16.07 -29.68
N CYS A 93 -6.46 -16.55 -29.90
CA CYS A 93 -7.34 -16.04 -30.94
C CYS A 93 -7.83 -14.67 -30.47
N GLY A 94 -7.21 -13.60 -30.98
CA GLY A 94 -7.42 -12.22 -30.50
C GLY A 94 -8.87 -11.92 -30.09
N GLY A 95 -9.07 -11.49 -28.85
CA GLY A 95 -10.39 -11.26 -28.27
C GLY A 95 -10.99 -9.89 -28.59
N ARG A 96 -12.31 -9.85 -28.85
CA ARG A 96 -13.32 -8.76 -28.62
C ARG A 96 -14.56 -8.97 -29.51
N PRO A 97 -15.76 -8.38 -29.23
CA PRO A 97 -16.33 -7.85 -27.99
C PRO A 97 -17.72 -8.45 -27.64
N GLY A 98 -18.14 -8.36 -26.37
CA GLY A 98 -19.55 -8.54 -25.96
C GLY A 98 -19.75 -9.42 -24.74
#